data_AF-A0A7J4RWG8-F1
#
_entry.id   AF-A0A7J4RWG8-F1
#
_cell.length_a   1.000
_cell.length_b   1.000
_cell.length_c   1.000
_cell.angle_alpha   90.00
_cell.angle_beta   90.00
_cell.angle_gamma   90.00
#
_symmetry.space_group_name_H-M   'P 1'
#
loop_
_entity.id
_entity.type
_entity.pdbx_description
1 polymer ?
#
loop_
_entity_poly.entity_id
_entity_poly.type
_entity_poly.pdbx_seq_one_letter_code
_entity_poly.pdbx_strand_id
1 'polypeptide(L)'
;MLLDTDGDSFDCDGDGNISLDERFSNLREWESRTWGKYSERNTIPQEVGILSFGDDAIDAYIEELGYNYFEATAALYDDFASKSPESTDRMQRINFYDKNNFNRTLIGVADPTSSDSDGDSIPDGWEYCYAIYGMPDVTTQNHWAANPINPHDVNYDGDSDGWYDRNAIDIPAGQGVWNDRNFIDSGVIIQPGPGSLPFTNLMEWNNNTRPDLNDTDGDSVTWLTQVVNGVVVSHQIDYNLSDGREVFKYGINPTDNDTDGDMLPDWYEYKMAWNESNDNFSSYLRIKVVWIDSLTGGECDTNTVSCLPLSSESGVLSRPELEFTWFTLDPADPVDANYDPDNDGNYDCSGAGCSYEPYTNFQEFYMITDEDLTSPNAVRLAPLIYQGSPVEEWWQFRGYTLGLGEPSEASTNYLKMDKQSVNDFRYVLIIDDNDNDFLTLDSTDDDILVSGAQTDQWEIYYASSPQTAPVRAVGEHELGWYLMDFDDDHLAEGSSPINWDTDGDWIVDWFEVNDDEEDGLRGDSSPIRYDSRQTG
;
A
#
# COMPACT_ATOMS: atom_id res chain seq x y z
N MET A 1 25.64 26.68 21.29
CA MET A 1 25.99 26.22 19.92
C MET A 1 25.07 25.09 19.46
N LEU A 2 24.26 24.51 20.36
CA LEU A 2 23.10 23.65 20.08
C LEU A 2 21.81 24.32 20.62
N LEU A 3 21.79 25.65 20.66
CA LEU A 3 20.60 26.35 21.14
C LEU A 3 19.65 26.38 19.95
N ASP A 4 18.42 25.95 20.20
CA ASP A 4 17.25 26.07 19.36
C ASP A 4 16.30 26.95 20.19
N THR A 5 16.00 28.16 19.70
CA THR A 5 15.42 29.23 20.53
C THR A 5 13.90 29.28 20.42
N ASP A 6 13.39 28.88 19.26
CA ASP A 6 12.02 28.67 18.80
C ASP A 6 11.50 27.31 19.25
N GLY A 7 12.39 26.32 19.33
CA GLY A 7 12.07 24.95 19.68
C GLY A 7 11.37 24.21 18.54
N ASP A 8 11.75 24.46 17.30
CA ASP A 8 11.10 24.00 16.08
C ASP A 8 11.77 22.81 15.41
N SER A 9 12.87 22.28 15.97
CA SER A 9 13.48 21.04 15.48
C SER A 9 12.43 19.94 15.29
N PHE A 10 12.51 19.22 14.18
CA PHE A 10 11.53 18.20 13.79
C PHE A 10 12.16 16.80 13.82
N ASP A 11 11.34 15.76 13.96
CA ASP A 11 11.75 14.34 14.00
C ASP A 11 11.56 13.77 12.59
N CYS A 12 12.57 13.93 11.73
CA CYS A 12 12.42 13.71 10.29
C CYS A 12 12.21 12.22 9.96
N ASP A 13 12.75 11.30 10.76
CA ASP A 13 12.64 9.86 10.56
C ASP A 13 11.56 9.18 11.40
N GLY A 14 10.85 9.95 12.24
CA GLY A 14 9.74 9.47 13.05
C GLY A 14 10.13 8.45 14.14
N ASP A 15 11.41 8.35 14.52
CA ASP A 15 11.85 7.39 15.55
C ASP A 15 11.45 7.78 16.99
N GLY A 16 10.85 8.97 17.14
CA GLY A 16 10.43 9.58 18.41
C GLY A 16 11.54 10.39 19.09
N ASN A 17 12.71 10.57 18.46
CA ASN A 17 13.86 11.26 19.02
C ASN A 17 14.59 12.14 18.01
N ILE A 18 14.53 13.45 18.25
CA ILE A 18 15.32 14.43 17.49
C ILE A 18 16.84 14.23 17.73
N SER A 19 17.49 13.67 16.72
CA SER A 19 18.92 13.43 16.65
C SER A 19 19.72 14.73 16.51
N LEU A 20 21.01 14.66 16.15
CA LEU A 20 21.81 15.88 15.91
C LEU A 20 21.63 16.43 14.50
N ASP A 21 21.27 15.57 13.54
CA ASP A 21 21.16 15.95 12.14
C ASP A 21 19.78 16.54 11.81
N GLU A 22 18.77 16.24 12.64
CA GLU A 22 17.39 16.74 12.52
C GLU A 22 17.14 18.04 13.30
N ARG A 23 18.14 18.53 14.04
CA ARG A 23 18.02 19.79 14.78
C ARG A 23 18.15 20.98 13.87
N PHE A 24 17.09 21.77 13.76
CA PHE A 24 17.13 23.09 13.13
C PHE A 24 17.58 24.20 14.10
N SER A 25 18.72 23.99 14.77
CA SER A 25 19.24 24.96 15.75
C SER A 25 19.67 26.29 15.12
N ASN A 26 19.89 27.34 15.95
CA ASN A 26 20.51 28.62 15.56
C ASN A 26 21.82 28.52 14.77
N LEU A 27 22.56 27.42 14.89
CA LEU A 27 23.73 27.20 14.04
C LEU A 27 23.33 26.78 12.62
N ARG A 28 22.34 25.89 12.48
CA ARG A 28 21.81 25.45 11.18
C ARG A 28 21.15 26.61 10.45
N GLU A 29 20.28 27.36 11.11
CA GLU A 29 19.68 28.59 10.56
C GLU A 29 20.76 29.55 10.02
N TRP A 30 21.87 29.71 10.74
CA TRP A 30 22.99 30.55 10.30
C TRP A 30 23.80 29.94 9.14
N GLU A 31 23.92 28.61 9.08
CA GLU A 31 24.60 27.90 7.98
C GLU A 31 23.77 27.96 6.68
N SER A 32 22.43 27.99 6.79
CA SER A 32 21.50 28.05 5.66
C SER A 32 21.70 29.25 4.75
N ARG A 33 22.18 30.38 5.31
CA ARG A 33 22.56 31.58 4.53
C ARG A 33 23.67 31.36 3.51
N THR A 34 24.39 30.25 3.63
CA THR A 34 25.44 29.87 2.69
C THR A 34 25.05 28.61 1.95
N TRP A 35 24.49 27.61 2.61
CA TRP A 35 24.36 26.26 2.05
C TRP A 35 22.93 25.80 1.79
N GLY A 36 21.92 26.55 2.22
CA GLY A 36 20.59 25.96 2.46
C GLY A 36 20.73 24.81 3.47
N LYS A 37 20.22 23.63 3.15
CA LYS A 37 20.47 22.44 3.94
C LYS A 37 21.89 21.90 3.73
N TYR A 38 22.73 21.99 4.76
CA TYR A 38 24.13 21.60 4.62
C TYR A 38 24.32 20.13 4.21
N SER A 39 23.53 19.18 4.76
CA SER A 39 23.67 17.75 4.40
C SER A 39 23.33 17.50 2.93
N GLU A 40 22.32 18.20 2.41
CA GLU A 40 21.80 18.03 1.05
C GLU A 40 22.44 18.93 0.01
N ARG A 41 23.44 19.74 0.36
CA ARG A 41 24.17 20.62 -0.58
C ARG A 41 24.75 19.93 -1.83
N ASN A 42 24.82 18.60 -1.86
CA ASN A 42 25.30 17.83 -3.01
C ASN A 42 24.18 17.47 -4.01
N THR A 43 22.92 17.70 -3.66
CA THR A 43 21.76 17.59 -4.58
C THR A 43 21.77 18.73 -5.61
N ILE A 44 22.34 19.89 -5.23
CA ILE A 44 22.57 21.02 -6.14
C ILE A 44 23.55 20.63 -7.26
N PRO A 45 23.19 20.84 -8.54
CA PRO A 45 24.08 20.60 -9.67
C PRO A 45 25.39 21.41 -9.57
N GLN A 46 26.50 20.80 -9.98
CA GLN A 46 27.83 21.40 -9.85
C GLN A 46 27.94 22.76 -10.59
N GLU A 47 27.20 22.93 -11.67
CA GLU A 47 27.11 24.16 -12.47
C GLU A 47 26.41 25.32 -11.75
N VAL A 48 25.49 25.04 -10.82
CA VAL A 48 24.84 26.03 -9.95
C VAL A 48 25.79 26.41 -8.82
N GLY A 49 26.47 25.42 -8.24
CA GLY A 49 27.51 25.61 -7.24
C GLY A 49 26.94 25.63 -5.82
N ILE A 50 27.00 26.78 -5.16
CA ILE A 50 26.47 26.95 -3.80
C ILE A 50 25.19 27.77 -3.93
N LEU A 51 24.07 27.24 -3.46
CA LEU A 51 22.79 27.93 -3.42
C LEU A 51 22.31 27.98 -1.96
N SER A 52 22.08 29.20 -1.46
CA SER A 52 21.50 29.39 -0.13
C SER A 52 19.97 29.40 -0.20
N PHE A 53 19.31 29.14 0.91
CA PHE A 53 17.86 29.36 1.03
C PHE A 53 17.44 30.78 0.65
N GLY A 54 18.30 31.78 0.92
CA GLY A 54 18.01 33.18 0.60
C GLY A 54 18.11 33.48 -0.89
N ASP A 55 19.06 32.87 -1.59
CA ASP A 55 19.16 33.02 -3.05
C ASP A 55 17.99 32.32 -3.74
N ASP A 56 17.63 31.12 -3.27
CA ASP A 56 16.49 30.34 -3.76
C ASP A 56 15.14 31.05 -3.55
N ALA A 57 14.86 31.56 -2.34
CA ALA A 57 13.65 32.30 -2.05
C ALA A 57 13.55 33.60 -2.88
N ILE A 58 14.67 34.28 -3.16
CA ILE A 58 14.68 35.44 -4.07
C ILE A 58 14.28 35.02 -5.49
N ASP A 59 14.82 33.89 -5.97
CA ASP A 59 14.50 33.37 -7.30
C ASP A 59 13.01 32.98 -7.36
N ALA A 60 12.46 32.30 -6.34
CA ALA A 60 11.04 32.00 -6.24
C ALA A 60 10.16 33.27 -6.31
N TYR A 61 10.48 34.32 -5.56
CA TYR A 61 9.79 35.61 -5.64
C TYR A 61 9.83 36.26 -7.03
N ILE A 62 10.95 36.12 -7.75
CA ILE A 62 11.10 36.62 -9.12
C ILE A 62 10.25 35.81 -10.09
N GLU A 63 10.23 34.49 -9.93
CA GLU A 63 9.56 33.55 -10.83
C GLU A 63 8.03 33.57 -10.63
N GLU A 64 7.57 33.48 -9.39
CA GLU A 64 6.15 33.37 -9.03
C GLU A 64 5.41 34.72 -9.09
N LEU A 65 6.03 35.80 -8.60
CA LEU A 65 5.39 37.12 -8.53
C LEU A 65 5.85 38.10 -9.61
N GLY A 66 6.86 37.73 -10.41
CA GLY A 66 7.42 38.61 -11.44
C GLY A 66 8.19 39.80 -10.85
N TYR A 67 8.66 39.68 -9.61
CA TYR A 67 9.44 40.72 -8.96
C TYR A 67 10.79 40.92 -9.64
N ASN A 68 11.35 42.12 -9.51
CA ASN A 68 12.78 42.29 -9.73
C ASN A 68 13.56 41.97 -8.45
N TYR A 69 14.87 41.72 -8.58
CA TYR A 69 15.75 41.38 -7.46
C TYR A 69 15.60 42.29 -6.22
N PHE A 70 15.40 43.61 -6.40
CA PHE A 70 15.23 44.53 -5.27
C PHE A 70 13.86 44.39 -4.58
N GLU A 71 12.82 44.05 -5.35
CA GLU A 71 11.48 43.77 -4.81
C GLU A 71 11.49 42.44 -4.06
N ALA A 72 12.07 41.39 -4.62
CA ALA A 72 12.24 40.09 -3.98
C ALA A 72 13.04 40.18 -2.67
N THR A 73 14.20 40.84 -2.68
CA THR A 73 14.99 41.05 -1.45
C THR A 73 14.23 41.88 -0.40
N ALA A 74 13.38 42.80 -0.83
CA ALA A 74 12.54 43.58 0.10
C ALA A 74 11.40 42.73 0.68
N ALA A 75 10.83 41.81 -0.11
CA ALA A 75 9.83 40.87 0.35
C ALA A 75 10.38 39.96 1.45
N LEU A 76 11.52 39.28 1.23
CA LEU A 76 12.18 38.47 2.27
C LEU A 76 12.45 39.28 3.57
N TYR A 77 12.84 40.54 3.43
CA TYR A 77 13.03 41.41 4.59
C TYR A 77 11.72 41.64 5.36
N ASP A 78 10.63 41.90 4.63
CA ASP A 78 9.31 42.15 5.19
C ASP A 78 8.73 40.88 5.82
N ASP A 79 8.91 39.71 5.21
CA ASP A 79 8.53 38.39 5.77
C ASP A 79 9.24 38.19 7.10
N PHE A 80 10.57 38.34 7.13
CA PHE A 80 11.33 38.24 8.38
C PHE A 80 10.81 39.23 9.45
N ALA A 81 10.63 40.50 9.10
CA ALA A 81 10.38 41.54 10.09
C ALA A 81 8.94 41.56 10.61
N SER A 82 7.96 41.14 9.81
CA SER A 82 6.54 41.39 10.06
C SER A 82 5.82 40.32 10.87
N LYS A 83 6.41 39.14 11.04
CA LYS A 83 5.84 37.99 11.77
C LYS A 83 5.43 38.30 13.20
N SER A 84 6.33 38.90 13.98
CA SER A 84 6.11 39.13 15.41
C SER A 84 6.79 40.41 15.93
N PRO A 85 6.37 40.94 17.10
CA PRO A 85 7.09 42.00 17.78
C PRO A 85 8.56 41.67 18.04
N GLU A 86 8.85 40.41 18.38
CA GLU A 86 10.19 39.89 18.61
C GLU A 86 11.03 39.95 17.33
N SER A 87 10.49 39.50 16.20
CA SER A 87 11.12 39.56 14.88
C SER A 87 11.36 41.01 14.44
N THR A 88 10.39 41.90 14.66
CA THR A 88 10.52 43.35 14.40
C THR A 88 11.65 43.96 15.24
N ASP A 89 11.67 43.72 16.55
CA ASP A 89 12.70 44.24 17.46
C ASP A 89 14.08 43.70 17.11
N ARG A 90 14.15 42.43 16.70
CA ARG A 90 15.38 41.78 16.23
C ARG A 90 15.89 42.40 14.94
N MET A 91 15.01 42.63 13.97
CA MET A 91 15.38 43.29 12.71
C MET A 91 15.88 44.72 12.94
N GLN A 92 15.19 45.49 13.79
CA GLN A 92 15.65 46.82 14.20
C GLN A 92 17.03 46.77 14.85
N ARG A 93 17.31 45.73 15.66
CA ARG A 93 18.60 45.53 16.30
C ARG A 93 19.69 45.16 15.30
N ILE A 94 19.42 44.25 14.36
CA ILE A 94 20.32 43.86 13.27
C ILE A 94 20.73 45.08 12.45
N ASN A 95 19.78 45.96 12.16
CA ASN A 95 19.97 47.13 11.31
C ASN A 95 20.29 48.42 12.07
N PHE A 96 20.53 48.35 13.38
CA PHE A 96 20.70 49.53 14.23
C PHE A 96 21.86 50.44 13.78
N TYR A 97 22.99 49.85 13.39
CA TYR A 97 24.19 50.60 12.97
C TYR A 97 24.25 50.81 11.44
N ASP A 98 23.81 49.84 10.65
CA ASP A 98 23.68 49.93 9.20
C ASP A 98 22.28 49.44 8.81
N LYS A 99 21.49 50.31 8.19
CA LYS A 99 20.10 50.01 7.81
C LYS A 99 19.99 48.84 6.82
N ASN A 100 21.07 48.50 6.13
CA ASN A 100 21.11 47.43 5.13
C ASN A 100 21.96 46.24 5.60
N ASN A 101 22.14 46.06 6.91
CA ASN A 101 22.98 44.99 7.46
C ASN A 101 22.37 43.59 7.21
N PHE A 102 21.05 43.43 7.38
CA PHE A 102 20.33 42.17 7.11
C PHE A 102 20.59 41.69 5.68
N ASN A 103 20.20 42.49 4.68
CA ASN A 103 20.37 42.20 3.25
C ASN A 103 21.83 41.90 2.84
N ARG A 104 22.82 42.31 3.62
CA ARG A 104 24.25 42.09 3.31
C ARG A 104 24.84 40.85 3.97
N THR A 105 24.26 40.38 5.07
CA THR A 105 24.96 39.45 5.97
C THR A 105 24.12 38.28 6.45
N LEU A 106 22.79 38.42 6.46
CA LEU A 106 21.86 37.47 7.08
C LEU A 106 20.70 37.08 6.14
N ILE A 107 20.74 37.50 4.87
CA ILE A 107 19.81 36.95 3.87
C ILE A 107 20.03 35.44 3.77
N GLY A 108 18.96 34.65 3.85
CA GLY A 108 19.06 33.18 3.94
C GLY A 108 19.13 32.59 5.36
N VAL A 109 19.05 33.43 6.41
CA VAL A 109 18.92 32.96 7.80
C VAL A 109 17.43 32.99 8.17
N ALA A 110 16.87 31.85 8.56
CA ALA A 110 15.56 31.78 9.23
C ALA A 110 15.56 32.64 10.50
N ASP A 111 14.40 33.02 11.03
CA ASP A 111 14.31 33.82 12.23
C ASP A 111 14.37 32.96 13.50
N PRO A 112 15.48 32.96 14.26
CA PRO A 112 15.67 32.15 15.49
C PRO A 112 14.86 32.67 16.69
N THR A 113 13.67 33.19 16.42
CA THR A 113 12.63 33.59 17.37
C THR A 113 11.22 33.18 16.88
N SER A 114 11.11 32.49 15.75
CA SER A 114 9.88 32.14 15.06
C SER A 114 10.03 30.72 14.54
N SER A 115 9.09 29.83 14.88
CA SER A 115 9.10 28.45 14.39
C SER A 115 8.62 28.30 12.94
N ASP A 116 8.25 29.40 12.31
CA ASP A 116 7.72 29.52 10.94
C ASP A 116 8.19 30.90 10.46
N SER A 117 9.15 30.92 9.54
CA SER A 117 9.98 32.08 9.23
C SER A 117 9.57 32.82 7.98
N ASP A 118 8.70 32.27 7.15
CA ASP A 118 8.05 32.99 6.05
C ASP A 118 6.53 33.12 6.23
N GLY A 119 5.95 32.45 7.23
CA GLY A 119 4.56 32.58 7.63
C GLY A 119 3.60 31.78 6.76
N ASP A 120 4.08 30.72 6.11
CA ASP A 120 3.28 29.88 5.22
C ASP A 120 2.45 28.80 5.97
N SER A 121 2.63 28.71 7.30
CA SER A 121 2.01 27.76 8.25
C SER A 121 2.71 26.41 8.40
N ILE A 122 3.85 26.20 7.75
CA ILE A 122 4.70 25.02 7.90
C ILE A 122 5.85 25.39 8.88
N PRO A 123 6.24 24.50 9.81
CA PRO A 123 7.36 24.80 10.70
C PRO A 123 8.72 24.72 10.00
N ASP A 124 9.60 25.68 10.28
CA ASP A 124 10.95 25.77 9.72
C ASP A 124 11.76 24.46 9.86
N GLY A 125 11.61 23.77 11.00
CA GLY A 125 12.31 22.51 11.24
C GLY A 125 11.83 21.37 10.34
N TRP A 126 10.53 21.32 10.02
CA TRP A 126 9.97 20.37 9.05
C TRP A 126 10.48 20.69 7.64
N GLU A 127 10.45 21.96 7.25
CA GLU A 127 10.95 22.37 5.93
C GLU A 127 12.46 22.09 5.80
N TYR A 128 13.24 22.35 6.85
CA TYR A 128 14.64 21.98 6.87
C TYR A 128 14.85 20.46 6.83
N CYS A 129 13.96 19.65 7.43
CA CYS A 129 14.02 18.19 7.33
C CYS A 129 13.92 17.72 5.88
N TYR A 130 13.06 18.32 5.08
CA TYR A 130 12.78 17.84 3.72
C TYR A 130 13.30 18.75 2.60
N ALA A 131 14.15 19.73 2.92
CA ALA A 131 14.82 20.56 1.95
C ALA A 131 15.80 19.78 1.05
N ILE A 132 15.31 19.30 -0.09
CA ILE A 132 16.08 18.65 -1.16
C ILE A 132 16.02 19.52 -2.41
N TYR A 133 17.16 19.80 -3.03
CA TYR A 133 17.20 20.63 -4.23
C TYR A 133 16.99 19.81 -5.50
N GLY A 134 16.16 20.30 -6.42
CA GLY A 134 16.02 19.74 -7.76
C GLY A 134 15.27 18.41 -7.79
N MET A 135 14.17 18.33 -7.03
CA MET A 135 13.28 17.17 -7.00
C MET A 135 12.49 17.01 -8.32
N PRO A 136 11.85 15.84 -8.55
CA PRO A 136 11.25 15.51 -9.85
C PRO A 136 10.21 16.52 -10.38
N ASP A 137 9.40 17.13 -9.51
CA ASP A 137 8.32 18.00 -9.94
C ASP A 137 8.81 19.29 -10.60
N VAL A 138 7.98 19.83 -11.49
CA VAL A 138 8.28 21.06 -12.21
C VAL A 138 8.41 22.28 -11.30
N THR A 139 7.78 22.28 -10.12
CA THR A 139 7.89 23.35 -9.12
C THR A 139 9.20 23.31 -8.33
N THR A 140 9.89 22.16 -8.30
CA THR A 140 11.08 21.94 -7.46
C THR A 140 12.36 21.68 -8.25
N GLN A 141 12.29 21.47 -9.57
CA GLN A 141 13.45 21.18 -10.45
C GLN A 141 14.63 22.17 -10.34
N ASN A 142 14.35 23.45 -10.04
CA ASN A 142 15.34 24.50 -9.85
C ASN A 142 15.29 25.15 -8.46
N HIS A 143 14.58 24.54 -7.51
CA HIS A 143 14.36 25.05 -6.16
C HIS A 143 14.71 24.01 -5.09
N TRP A 144 14.82 24.47 -3.84
CA TRP A 144 14.67 23.55 -2.71
C TRP A 144 13.19 23.17 -2.60
N ALA A 145 12.89 21.88 -2.43
CA ALA A 145 11.52 21.39 -2.33
C ALA A 145 10.78 21.95 -1.11
N ALA A 146 11.52 22.20 -0.01
CA ALA A 146 11.09 22.97 1.14
C ALA A 146 12.22 23.90 1.60
N ASN A 147 11.88 25.07 2.10
CA ASN A 147 12.79 26.18 2.38
C ASN A 147 12.14 27.14 3.40
N PRO A 148 12.63 27.18 4.67
CA PRO A 148 12.07 27.94 5.80
C PRO A 148 11.86 29.45 5.63
N ILE A 149 12.24 30.03 4.49
CA ILE A 149 12.11 31.46 4.23
C ILE A 149 11.53 31.74 2.83
N ASN A 150 10.95 30.75 2.18
CA ASN A 150 10.28 30.83 0.89
C ASN A 150 8.78 30.53 1.03
N PRO A 151 7.91 31.55 1.20
CA PRO A 151 6.48 31.31 1.46
C PRO A 151 5.69 30.71 0.27
N HIS A 152 6.36 30.39 -0.83
CA HIS A 152 5.76 29.87 -2.05
C HIS A 152 5.84 28.34 -2.15
N ASP A 153 6.81 27.72 -1.49
CA ASP A 153 7.00 26.27 -1.51
C ASP A 153 5.93 25.49 -0.74
N VAL A 154 5.12 26.16 0.07
CA VAL A 154 3.83 25.66 0.58
C VAL A 154 2.96 24.99 -0.51
N ASN A 155 3.14 25.39 -1.78
CA ASN A 155 2.44 24.87 -2.95
C ASN A 155 3.29 23.94 -3.84
N TYR A 156 4.52 23.64 -3.46
CA TYR A 156 5.37 22.69 -4.18
C TYR A 156 4.99 21.26 -3.80
N ASP A 157 5.16 20.34 -4.73
CA ASP A 157 4.92 18.91 -4.57
C ASP A 157 6.23 18.26 -5.02
N GLY A 158 7.13 17.92 -4.09
CA GLY A 158 8.52 17.60 -4.44
C GLY A 158 8.64 16.31 -5.25
N ASP A 159 8.07 15.24 -4.72
CA ASP A 159 8.13 13.88 -5.22
C ASP A 159 7.10 13.56 -6.32
N SER A 160 6.20 14.50 -6.65
CA SER A 160 5.20 14.38 -7.72
C SER A 160 4.18 13.28 -7.48
N ASP A 161 3.76 13.10 -6.24
CA ASP A 161 2.94 11.97 -5.78
C ASP A 161 1.41 12.27 -5.81
N GLY A 162 1.04 13.52 -6.10
CA GLY A 162 -0.34 13.93 -6.31
C GLY A 162 -1.09 13.21 -7.44
N TRP A 163 -2.38 13.53 -7.60
CA TRP A 163 -3.22 12.92 -8.63
C TRP A 163 -3.21 13.73 -9.94
N TYR A 164 -2.23 13.43 -10.80
CA TYR A 164 -1.94 14.20 -12.01
C TYR A 164 -2.69 13.78 -13.27
N ASP A 165 -3.11 12.52 -13.38
CA ASP A 165 -3.65 11.89 -14.59
C ASP A 165 -5.18 11.80 -14.62
N ARG A 166 -5.85 12.69 -13.87
CA ARG A 166 -7.30 12.75 -13.76
C ARG A 166 -8.02 12.88 -15.09
N ASN A 167 -9.01 12.02 -15.30
CA ASN A 167 -9.86 11.94 -16.47
C ASN A 167 -11.27 12.54 -16.19
N ALA A 168 -12.19 12.40 -17.16
CA ALA A 168 -13.50 13.06 -17.11
C ALA A 168 -14.56 12.35 -16.25
N ILE A 169 -14.35 11.08 -15.91
CA ILE A 169 -15.27 10.31 -15.07
C ILE A 169 -14.82 10.28 -13.61
N ASP A 170 -13.53 10.52 -13.35
CA ASP A 170 -12.92 10.54 -12.02
C ASP A 170 -13.70 11.34 -10.97
N ILE A 171 -14.04 10.64 -9.90
CA ILE A 171 -14.72 11.14 -8.70
C ILE A 171 -13.72 11.17 -7.54
N PRO A 172 -13.28 12.37 -7.09
CA PRO A 172 -12.43 12.48 -5.91
C PRO A 172 -13.13 11.97 -4.64
N ALA A 173 -12.33 11.36 -3.76
CA ALA A 173 -12.77 10.90 -2.46
C ALA A 173 -13.19 12.06 -1.55
N GLY A 174 -13.93 11.72 -0.48
CA GLY A 174 -14.22 12.68 0.59
C GLY A 174 -12.92 13.21 1.20
N GLN A 175 -12.85 14.50 1.49
CA GLN A 175 -11.65 15.13 2.05
C GLN A 175 -11.83 15.36 3.54
N GLY A 176 -10.82 15.07 4.36
CA GLY A 176 -10.97 15.04 5.80
C GLY A 176 -9.66 14.81 6.53
N VAL A 177 -9.77 14.40 7.78
CA VAL A 177 -8.63 13.99 8.60
C VAL A 177 -8.93 12.64 9.23
N TRP A 178 -7.92 11.79 9.29
CA TRP A 178 -7.96 10.54 10.04
C TRP A 178 -7.62 10.81 11.50
N ASN A 179 -8.43 10.27 12.41
CA ASN A 179 -8.12 10.24 13.83
C ASN A 179 -8.20 8.80 14.32
N ASP A 180 -7.02 8.19 14.48
CA ASP A 180 -6.89 6.74 14.45
C ASP A 180 -7.54 6.23 13.15
N ARG A 181 -8.16 5.06 13.15
CA ARG A 181 -8.87 4.47 11.99
C ARG A 181 -10.30 4.99 11.80
N ASN A 182 -10.52 6.29 12.05
CA ASN A 182 -11.83 6.93 11.88
C ASN A 182 -11.72 8.22 11.07
N PHE A 183 -12.36 8.23 9.91
CA PHE A 183 -12.39 9.40 9.04
C PHE A 183 -13.34 10.50 9.54
N ILE A 184 -12.82 11.73 9.61
CA ILE A 184 -13.58 12.93 9.95
C ILE A 184 -13.67 13.83 8.71
N ASP A 185 -14.83 13.78 8.04
CA ASP A 185 -15.12 14.58 6.85
C ASP A 185 -15.03 16.10 7.13
N SER A 186 -14.23 16.80 6.32
CA SER A 186 -14.06 18.27 6.38
C SER A 186 -15.20 19.05 5.70
N GLY A 187 -15.98 18.38 4.84
CA GLY A 187 -16.98 18.96 3.95
C GLY A 187 -16.39 19.65 2.72
N VAL A 188 -15.07 19.59 2.52
CA VAL A 188 -14.40 20.10 1.31
C VAL A 188 -14.74 19.19 0.13
N ILE A 189 -15.12 19.78 -0.99
CA ILE A 189 -15.51 19.05 -2.20
C ILE A 189 -14.55 19.43 -3.32
N ILE A 190 -13.78 18.44 -3.78
CA ILE A 190 -13.01 18.53 -5.03
C ILE A 190 -13.96 18.22 -6.19
N GLN A 191 -13.94 19.05 -7.23
CA GLN A 191 -14.85 18.87 -8.36
C GLN A 191 -14.42 17.66 -9.21
N PRO A 192 -15.37 16.79 -9.61
CA PRO A 192 -15.09 15.71 -10.55
C PRO A 192 -14.59 16.21 -11.91
N GLY A 193 -13.89 15.34 -12.62
CA GLY A 193 -13.37 15.59 -13.97
C GLY A 193 -11.87 15.91 -14.02
N PRO A 194 -11.36 16.30 -15.21
CA PRO A 194 -9.93 16.30 -15.47
C PRO A 194 -9.23 17.50 -14.84
N GLY A 195 -7.96 17.31 -14.49
CA GLY A 195 -7.08 18.34 -13.97
C GLY A 195 -6.21 17.81 -12.84
N SER A 196 -4.98 18.30 -12.74
CA SER A 196 -4.02 17.82 -11.74
C SER A 196 -4.36 18.31 -10.34
N LEU A 197 -4.15 17.44 -9.36
CA LEU A 197 -4.16 17.75 -7.94
C LEU A 197 -2.75 17.49 -7.40
N PRO A 198 -1.87 18.50 -7.34
CA PRO A 198 -0.59 18.34 -6.65
C PRO A 198 -0.85 18.10 -5.16
N PHE A 199 -0.04 17.25 -4.54
CA PHE A 199 -0.06 17.03 -3.10
C PHE A 199 1.06 17.86 -2.49
N THR A 200 0.70 19.07 -2.09
CA THR A 200 1.70 20.11 -1.80
C THR A 200 2.31 19.95 -0.41
N ASN A 201 3.44 20.60 -0.13
CA ASN A 201 4.06 20.62 1.20
C ASN A 201 3.07 20.93 2.35
N LEU A 202 2.09 21.81 2.12
CA LEU A 202 1.05 22.06 3.13
C LEU A 202 0.11 20.87 3.33
N MET A 203 -0.24 20.16 2.26
CA MET A 203 -1.07 18.96 2.33
C MET A 203 -0.30 17.83 3.00
N GLU A 204 0.98 17.70 2.66
CA GLU A 204 1.94 16.80 3.29
C GLU A 204 2.00 17.00 4.82
N TRP A 205 2.28 18.24 5.21
CA TRP A 205 2.28 18.65 6.62
C TRP A 205 0.95 18.35 7.34
N ASN A 206 -0.19 18.54 6.67
CA ASN A 206 -1.50 18.31 7.28
C ASN A 206 -1.89 16.83 7.36
N ASN A 207 -1.29 15.96 6.55
CA ASN A 207 -1.54 14.50 6.57
C ASN A 207 -0.43 13.71 7.27
N ASN A 208 0.62 14.39 7.78
CA ASN A 208 1.81 13.78 8.39
C ASN A 208 2.62 12.90 7.42
N THR A 209 2.63 13.27 6.14
CA THR A 209 3.40 12.64 5.07
C THR A 209 4.68 13.43 4.77
N ARG A 210 5.49 12.95 3.83
CA ARG A 210 6.82 13.49 3.54
C ARG A 210 7.01 13.92 2.07
N PRO A 211 7.37 15.19 1.78
CA PRO A 211 7.43 15.69 0.40
C PRO A 211 8.67 15.18 -0.37
N ASP A 212 9.46 14.30 0.26
CA ASP A 212 10.61 13.62 -0.33
C ASP A 212 10.37 12.12 -0.58
N LEU A 213 9.19 11.61 -0.25
CA LEU A 213 8.82 10.21 -0.31
C LEU A 213 7.33 10.09 -0.65
N ASN A 214 7.06 9.55 -1.83
CA ASN A 214 5.72 9.49 -2.43
C ASN A 214 4.77 8.47 -1.79
N ASP A 215 5.18 7.77 -0.74
CA ASP A 215 4.47 6.64 -0.09
C ASP A 215 5.03 6.53 1.34
N THR A 216 4.34 7.16 2.28
CA THR A 216 4.82 7.40 3.63
C THR A 216 4.73 6.16 4.52
N ASP A 217 3.67 5.35 4.41
CA ASP A 217 3.53 4.10 5.17
C ASP A 217 4.10 2.85 4.46
N GLY A 218 4.48 3.00 3.19
CA GLY A 218 5.26 2.03 2.45
C GLY A 218 4.42 0.89 1.88
N ASP A 219 3.15 1.14 1.57
CA ASP A 219 2.20 0.13 1.12
C ASP A 219 1.98 0.10 -0.40
N SER A 220 2.65 0.98 -1.17
CA SER A 220 2.76 0.86 -2.63
C SER A 220 3.71 -0.29 -3.05
N VAL A 221 3.39 -1.51 -2.61
CA VAL A 221 4.19 -2.72 -2.81
C VAL A 221 3.73 -3.55 -4.00
N THR A 222 2.54 -3.28 -4.54
CA THR A 222 1.98 -4.11 -5.62
C THR A 222 2.64 -3.87 -6.97
N TRP A 223 2.53 -4.84 -7.87
CA TRP A 223 3.08 -4.77 -9.22
C TRP A 223 2.04 -4.80 -10.35
N LEU A 224 2.32 -4.03 -11.41
CA LEU A 224 1.61 -4.06 -12.69
C LEU A 224 2.31 -4.99 -13.68
N THR A 225 1.78 -6.21 -13.81
CA THR A 225 2.26 -7.21 -14.77
C THR A 225 1.48 -7.16 -16.07
N GLN A 226 2.18 -6.98 -17.20
CA GLN A 226 1.58 -7.07 -18.53
C GLN A 226 1.98 -8.36 -19.23
N VAL A 227 0.99 -9.10 -19.70
CA VAL A 227 1.17 -10.41 -20.36
C VAL A 227 0.67 -10.34 -21.80
N VAL A 228 1.46 -10.86 -22.74
CA VAL A 228 1.09 -10.93 -24.17
C VAL A 228 1.36 -12.33 -24.70
N ASN A 229 0.29 -13.03 -25.09
CA ASN A 229 0.33 -14.44 -25.52
C ASN A 229 0.97 -15.39 -24.47
N GLY A 230 0.64 -15.21 -23.20
CA GLY A 230 1.13 -16.05 -22.10
C GLY A 230 2.59 -15.80 -21.71
N VAL A 231 3.17 -14.66 -22.09
CA VAL A 231 4.53 -14.26 -21.72
C VAL A 231 4.50 -12.86 -21.11
N VAL A 232 5.17 -12.67 -19.97
CA VAL A 232 5.33 -11.36 -19.35
C VAL A 232 6.21 -10.46 -20.23
N VAL A 233 5.75 -9.23 -20.46
CA VAL A 233 6.47 -8.22 -21.25
C VAL A 233 6.83 -6.96 -20.46
N SER A 234 6.19 -6.75 -19.31
CA SER A 234 6.45 -5.67 -18.38
C SER A 234 6.03 -6.10 -16.98
N HIS A 235 6.81 -5.69 -15.98
CA HIS A 235 6.54 -5.89 -14.56
C HIS A 235 7.16 -4.67 -13.85
N GLN A 236 6.32 -3.77 -13.34
CA GLN A 236 6.73 -2.51 -12.72
C GLN A 236 5.90 -2.26 -11.48
N ILE A 237 6.49 -1.64 -10.46
CA ILE A 237 5.81 -1.24 -9.22
C ILE A 237 4.60 -0.35 -9.57
N ASP A 238 3.49 -0.58 -8.87
CA ASP A 238 2.27 0.22 -8.93
C ASP A 238 2.29 1.30 -7.83
N TYR A 239 2.61 2.53 -8.20
CA TYR A 239 2.54 3.69 -7.30
C TYR A 239 1.14 4.29 -7.24
N ASN A 240 0.09 3.46 -7.24
CA ASN A 240 -1.27 3.95 -7.13
C ASN A 240 -1.66 4.29 -5.69
N LEU A 241 -1.04 3.68 -4.67
CA LEU A 241 -1.19 4.10 -3.27
C LEU A 241 -0.09 5.09 -2.87
N SER A 242 0.10 6.13 -3.69
CA SER A 242 0.95 7.26 -3.29
C SER A 242 0.16 8.19 -2.37
N ASP A 243 0.83 8.90 -1.46
CA ASP A 243 0.16 9.67 -0.40
C ASP A 243 -0.95 10.59 -0.96
N GLY A 244 -0.62 11.33 -2.02
CA GLY A 244 -1.58 12.20 -2.70
C GLY A 244 -2.77 11.46 -3.35
N ARG A 245 -2.55 10.26 -3.90
CA ARG A 245 -3.63 9.44 -4.48
C ARG A 245 -4.50 8.81 -3.41
N GLU A 246 -3.92 8.35 -2.33
CA GLU A 246 -4.66 7.83 -1.19
C GLU A 246 -5.64 8.87 -0.66
N VAL A 247 -5.18 10.12 -0.50
CA VAL A 247 -6.05 11.22 -0.04
C VAL A 247 -7.06 11.66 -1.09
N PHE A 248 -6.66 11.81 -2.36
CA PHE A 248 -7.54 12.40 -3.38
C PHE A 248 -8.45 11.40 -4.11
N LYS A 249 -7.96 10.19 -4.36
CA LYS A 249 -8.61 9.19 -5.21
C LYS A 249 -9.30 8.11 -4.38
N TYR A 250 -8.59 7.52 -3.43
CA TYR A 250 -9.07 6.34 -2.69
C TYR A 250 -9.80 6.71 -1.40
N GLY A 251 -9.43 7.82 -0.77
CA GLY A 251 -10.01 8.27 0.49
C GLY A 251 -9.51 7.48 1.69
N ILE A 252 -8.27 7.01 1.65
CA ILE A 252 -7.62 6.18 2.68
C ILE A 252 -6.54 6.99 3.41
N ASN A 253 -5.89 6.42 4.43
CA ASN A 253 -4.94 7.13 5.29
C ASN A 253 -3.49 6.86 4.86
N PRO A 254 -2.76 7.84 4.31
CA PRO A 254 -1.40 7.63 3.76
C PRO A 254 -0.29 7.41 4.81
N THR A 255 -0.69 7.08 6.04
CA THR A 255 0.23 6.86 7.17
C THR A 255 -0.12 5.59 7.94
N ASP A 256 -1.06 4.78 7.43
CA ASP A 256 -1.55 3.54 8.03
C ASP A 256 -1.94 2.54 6.94
N ASN A 257 -1.07 1.56 6.69
CA ASN A 257 -1.21 0.54 5.64
C ASN A 257 -2.33 -0.51 5.84
N ASP A 258 -3.27 -0.23 6.74
CA ASP A 258 -4.48 -0.96 7.11
C ASP A 258 -5.44 0.09 7.71
N THR A 259 -5.94 0.97 6.83
CA THR A 259 -6.60 2.23 7.14
C THR A 259 -7.79 2.06 8.08
N ASP A 260 -8.58 0.99 7.90
CA ASP A 260 -9.77 0.73 8.71
C ASP A 260 -9.57 -0.27 9.86
N GLY A 261 -8.51 -1.06 9.78
CA GLY A 261 -8.06 -1.92 10.84
C GLY A 261 -8.69 -3.29 10.94
N ASP A 262 -9.24 -3.76 9.85
CA ASP A 262 -9.74 -5.11 9.72
C ASP A 262 -8.65 -6.16 9.41
N MET A 263 -7.37 -5.78 9.50
CA MET A 263 -6.23 -6.66 9.27
C MET A 263 -6.14 -7.20 7.82
N LEU A 264 -6.81 -6.56 6.87
CA LEU A 264 -6.45 -6.62 5.46
C LEU A 264 -5.65 -5.35 5.14
N PRO A 265 -4.50 -5.44 4.46
CA PRO A 265 -3.76 -4.25 4.11
C PRO A 265 -4.38 -3.53 2.91
N ASP A 266 -4.32 -2.21 2.90
CA ASP A 266 -4.96 -1.36 1.88
C ASP A 266 -4.55 -1.76 0.46
N TRP A 267 -3.27 -2.12 0.27
CA TRP A 267 -2.75 -2.57 -1.02
C TRP A 267 -3.43 -3.83 -1.55
N TYR A 268 -3.80 -4.77 -0.67
CA TYR A 268 -4.47 -6.01 -1.05
C TYR A 268 -5.90 -5.71 -1.48
N GLU A 269 -6.60 -4.90 -0.70
CA GLU A 269 -7.97 -4.50 -0.97
C GLU A 269 -8.08 -3.66 -2.25
N TYR A 270 -7.15 -2.72 -2.44
CA TYR A 270 -6.98 -1.98 -3.70
C TYR A 270 -6.78 -2.93 -4.88
N LYS A 271 -5.87 -3.90 -4.76
CA LYS A 271 -5.58 -4.84 -5.83
C LYS A 271 -6.79 -5.69 -6.21
N MET A 272 -7.60 -6.07 -5.21
CA MET A 272 -8.74 -6.97 -5.38
C MET A 272 -10.02 -6.27 -5.82
N ALA A 273 -10.33 -5.09 -5.27
CA ALA A 273 -11.65 -4.49 -5.41
C ALA A 273 -11.72 -3.16 -6.15
N TRP A 274 -10.60 -2.45 -6.35
CA TRP A 274 -10.65 -1.15 -7.02
C TRP A 274 -11.22 -1.25 -8.43
N ASN A 275 -12.33 -0.53 -8.66
CA ASN A 275 -13.03 -0.49 -9.94
C ASN A 275 -12.91 0.89 -10.59
N GLU A 276 -11.90 1.04 -11.43
CA GLU A 276 -11.64 2.27 -12.21
C GLU A 276 -12.83 2.72 -13.09
N SER A 277 -13.78 1.84 -13.42
CA SER A 277 -14.96 2.26 -14.20
C SER A 277 -16.02 2.97 -13.36
N ASN A 278 -16.02 2.74 -12.05
CA ASN A 278 -16.99 3.27 -11.09
C ASN A 278 -16.35 4.22 -10.06
N ASP A 279 -15.02 4.32 -10.00
CA ASP A 279 -14.23 5.00 -8.97
C ASP A 279 -14.62 4.60 -7.55
N ASN A 280 -14.71 3.29 -7.31
CA ASN A 280 -14.97 2.74 -5.99
C ASN A 280 -14.46 1.30 -5.86
N PHE A 281 -14.45 0.80 -4.64
CA PHE A 281 -14.06 -0.57 -4.29
C PHE A 281 -15.22 -1.56 -4.42
N SER A 282 -16.06 -1.45 -5.46
CA SER A 282 -17.25 -2.29 -5.58
C SER A 282 -17.57 -2.71 -7.01
N SER A 283 -17.78 -4.02 -7.19
CA SER A 283 -18.05 -4.63 -8.50
C SER A 283 -19.21 -5.61 -8.44
N TYR A 284 -20.04 -5.63 -9.49
CA TYR A 284 -21.12 -6.62 -9.63
C TYR A 284 -20.62 -7.80 -10.47
N LEU A 285 -20.23 -8.88 -9.79
CA LEU A 285 -19.49 -10.02 -10.36
C LEU A 285 -20.33 -11.29 -10.34
N ARG A 286 -20.07 -12.21 -11.27
CA ARG A 286 -20.72 -13.53 -11.34
C ARG A 286 -19.82 -14.58 -10.67
N ILE A 287 -19.75 -14.52 -9.35
CA ILE A 287 -18.82 -15.31 -8.52
C ILE A 287 -19.54 -16.21 -7.52
N LYS A 288 -20.81 -15.93 -7.20
CA LYS A 288 -21.52 -16.60 -6.12
C LYS A 288 -21.86 -18.05 -6.44
N VAL A 289 -21.27 -19.01 -5.74
CA VAL A 289 -21.51 -20.45 -5.88
C VAL A 289 -22.95 -20.80 -5.53
N VAL A 290 -23.63 -21.50 -6.45
CA VAL A 290 -24.93 -22.11 -6.20
C VAL A 290 -24.74 -23.54 -5.72
N TRP A 291 -25.01 -23.77 -4.45
CA TRP A 291 -24.95 -25.09 -3.82
C TRP A 291 -26.21 -25.91 -4.10
N ILE A 292 -26.01 -27.21 -4.37
CA ILE A 292 -27.11 -28.15 -4.63
C ILE A 292 -27.19 -29.25 -3.57
N ASP A 293 -28.41 -29.72 -3.31
CA ASP A 293 -28.66 -30.94 -2.57
C ASP A 293 -28.12 -32.15 -3.35
N SER A 294 -27.22 -32.90 -2.73
CA SER A 294 -26.53 -34.05 -3.32
C SER A 294 -27.44 -35.17 -3.86
N LEU A 295 -28.69 -35.28 -3.36
CA LEU A 295 -29.63 -36.33 -3.77
C LEU A 295 -30.58 -35.88 -4.87
N THR A 296 -30.99 -34.61 -4.83
CA THR A 296 -32.03 -34.08 -5.71
C THR A 296 -31.50 -33.19 -6.83
N GLY A 297 -30.30 -32.63 -6.66
CA GLY A 297 -29.73 -31.60 -7.53
C GLY A 297 -30.46 -30.26 -7.48
N GLY A 298 -31.38 -30.08 -6.52
CA GLY A 298 -32.10 -28.83 -6.28
C GLY A 298 -31.44 -27.99 -5.19
N GLU A 299 -32.09 -26.91 -4.76
CA GLU A 299 -31.60 -26.06 -3.66
C GLU A 299 -31.45 -26.85 -2.35
N CYS A 300 -30.41 -26.52 -1.59
CA CYS A 300 -30.25 -27.01 -0.23
C CYS A 300 -31.35 -26.48 0.70
N ASP A 301 -32.01 -27.39 1.43
CA ASP A 301 -33.07 -27.05 2.39
C ASP A 301 -32.90 -27.76 3.74
N THR A 302 -33.84 -27.56 4.65
CA THR A 302 -33.81 -28.13 6.02
C THR A 302 -33.86 -29.67 6.09
N ASN A 303 -34.15 -30.35 4.98
CA ASN A 303 -34.14 -31.81 4.84
C ASN A 303 -32.93 -32.33 4.07
N THR A 304 -32.10 -31.43 3.53
CA THR A 304 -30.87 -31.79 2.83
C THR A 304 -29.91 -32.46 3.81
N VAL A 305 -29.28 -33.54 3.34
CA VAL A 305 -28.34 -34.35 4.12
C VAL A 305 -26.89 -33.98 3.80
N SER A 306 -26.67 -33.41 2.61
CA SER A 306 -25.37 -32.91 2.15
C SER A 306 -25.60 -31.95 0.99
N CYS A 307 -24.95 -30.79 1.07
CA CYS A 307 -24.82 -29.81 0.00
C CYS A 307 -23.50 -30.01 -0.74
N LEU A 308 -23.50 -29.77 -2.04
CA LEU A 308 -22.31 -29.85 -2.88
C LEU A 308 -22.14 -28.54 -3.67
N PRO A 309 -20.91 -28.02 -3.81
CA PRO A 309 -20.60 -26.85 -4.62
C PRO A 309 -20.45 -27.26 -6.09
N LEU A 310 -21.43 -28.02 -6.62
CA LEU A 310 -21.41 -28.57 -7.97
C LEU A 310 -22.76 -28.35 -8.64
N SER A 311 -22.81 -28.54 -9.95
CA SER A 311 -24.06 -28.65 -10.70
C SER A 311 -24.31 -30.10 -11.13
N SER A 312 -25.57 -30.49 -11.28
CA SER A 312 -25.92 -31.84 -11.77
C SER A 312 -26.94 -31.80 -12.89
N GLU A 313 -26.56 -32.32 -14.05
CA GLU A 313 -27.47 -32.55 -15.16
C GLU A 313 -27.35 -33.99 -15.68
N SER A 314 -28.48 -34.71 -15.68
CA SER A 314 -28.55 -36.09 -16.21
C SER A 314 -27.54 -37.09 -15.62
N GLY A 315 -27.05 -36.84 -14.40
CA GLY A 315 -26.09 -37.69 -13.69
C GLY A 315 -24.62 -37.37 -13.95
N VAL A 316 -24.33 -36.30 -14.70
CA VAL A 316 -22.99 -35.69 -14.79
C VAL A 316 -22.88 -34.63 -13.70
N LEU A 317 -21.75 -34.61 -12.98
CA LEU A 317 -21.43 -33.58 -12.00
C LEU A 317 -20.47 -32.58 -12.66
N SER A 318 -20.87 -31.33 -12.79
CA SER A 318 -20.06 -30.28 -13.43
C SER A 318 -19.74 -29.19 -12.41
N ARG A 319 -18.84 -28.25 -12.76
CA ARG A 319 -18.60 -27.02 -11.99
C ARG A 319 -19.93 -26.35 -11.58
N PRO A 320 -20.00 -25.68 -10.42
CA PRO A 320 -21.20 -25.05 -9.94
C PRO A 320 -21.71 -23.98 -10.91
N GLU A 321 -23.02 -23.75 -10.91
CA GLU A 321 -23.56 -22.55 -11.51
C GLU A 321 -23.21 -21.36 -10.61
N LEU A 322 -22.80 -20.24 -11.21
CA LEU A 322 -22.51 -19.01 -10.49
C LEU A 322 -23.62 -17.98 -10.66
N GLU A 323 -23.97 -17.28 -9.58
CA GLU A 323 -24.89 -16.14 -9.56
C GLU A 323 -24.14 -14.80 -9.48
N PHE A 324 -24.83 -13.73 -9.89
CA PHE A 324 -24.29 -12.38 -9.74
C PHE A 324 -24.53 -11.83 -8.34
N THR A 325 -23.47 -11.31 -7.73
CA THR A 325 -23.46 -10.67 -6.42
C THR A 325 -22.61 -9.40 -6.44
N TRP A 326 -22.72 -8.59 -5.39
CA TRP A 326 -21.80 -7.48 -5.19
C TRP A 326 -20.59 -7.97 -4.40
N PHE A 327 -19.40 -7.67 -4.91
CA PHE A 327 -18.12 -7.78 -4.21
C PHE A 327 -17.68 -6.36 -3.82
N THR A 328 -17.33 -6.18 -2.56
CA THR A 328 -16.83 -4.93 -1.98
C THR A 328 -15.72 -5.28 -1.00
N LEU A 329 -14.60 -4.56 -1.10
CA LEU A 329 -13.44 -4.64 -0.22
C LEU A 329 -12.76 -3.25 -0.22
N ASP A 330 -13.25 -2.37 0.63
CA ASP A 330 -12.92 -0.95 0.69
C ASP A 330 -12.02 -0.71 1.91
N PRO A 331 -10.76 -0.25 1.73
CA PRO A 331 -9.81 -0.08 2.85
C PRO A 331 -10.24 0.91 3.94
N ALA A 332 -11.36 1.61 3.74
CA ALA A 332 -11.98 2.50 4.71
C ALA A 332 -13.25 1.93 5.38
N ASP A 333 -13.68 0.69 5.09
CA ASP A 333 -14.86 0.02 5.67
C ASP A 333 -14.53 -1.36 6.29
N PRO A 334 -14.25 -1.42 7.60
CA PRO A 334 -13.68 -2.62 8.25
C PRO A 334 -14.68 -3.78 8.40
N VAL A 335 -15.90 -3.59 7.91
CA VAL A 335 -16.97 -4.58 7.97
C VAL A 335 -16.79 -5.61 6.86
N ASP A 336 -16.29 -5.20 5.70
CA ASP A 336 -16.32 -6.03 4.50
C ASP A 336 -15.26 -7.15 4.46
N ALA A 337 -14.20 -7.09 5.28
CA ALA A 337 -13.39 -8.27 5.63
C ALA A 337 -14.21 -9.49 6.10
N ASN A 338 -15.39 -9.27 6.68
CA ASN A 338 -16.27 -10.32 7.21
C ASN A 338 -17.33 -10.77 6.19
N TYR A 339 -17.31 -10.23 4.96
CA TYR A 339 -18.18 -10.70 3.89
C TYR A 339 -17.61 -11.94 3.23
N ASP A 340 -18.53 -12.72 2.67
CA ASP A 340 -18.29 -13.93 1.87
C ASP A 340 -19.26 -13.84 0.67
N PRO A 341 -18.85 -13.10 -0.37
CA PRO A 341 -19.71 -12.79 -1.50
C PRO A 341 -19.80 -13.94 -2.51
N ASP A 342 -18.70 -14.67 -2.73
CA ASP A 342 -18.64 -15.79 -3.66
C ASP A 342 -19.19 -17.11 -3.08
N ASN A 343 -19.46 -17.16 -1.76
CA ASN A 343 -20.24 -18.20 -1.11
C ASN A 343 -19.59 -19.58 -1.25
N ASP A 344 -18.28 -19.65 -1.02
CA ASP A 344 -17.42 -20.82 -1.17
C ASP A 344 -17.00 -21.49 0.16
N GLY A 345 -17.64 -21.11 1.27
CA GLY A 345 -17.43 -21.74 2.57
C GLY A 345 -18.00 -23.16 2.67
N ASN A 346 -18.58 -23.47 3.83
CA ASN A 346 -19.05 -24.82 4.15
C ASN A 346 -20.56 -24.89 4.38
N TYR A 347 -21.11 -26.10 4.30
CA TYR A 347 -22.44 -26.42 4.80
C TYR A 347 -22.37 -27.49 5.90
N ASP A 348 -22.57 -27.09 7.16
CA ASP A 348 -22.77 -28.03 8.25
C ASP A 348 -24.16 -28.68 8.15
N CYS A 349 -24.18 -29.92 7.65
CA CYS A 349 -25.35 -30.77 7.57
C CYS A 349 -25.42 -31.84 8.68
N SER A 350 -24.57 -31.76 9.72
CA SER A 350 -24.54 -32.74 10.82
C SER A 350 -25.78 -32.67 11.72
N GLY A 351 -26.47 -31.53 11.70
CA GLY A 351 -27.66 -31.22 12.49
C GLY A 351 -28.99 -31.57 11.81
N ALA A 352 -30.04 -30.80 12.16
CA ALA A 352 -31.35 -30.91 11.52
C ALA A 352 -31.43 -29.92 10.34
N GLY A 353 -30.99 -30.38 9.17
CA GLY A 353 -30.82 -29.55 7.97
C GLY A 353 -29.38 -29.05 7.84
N CYS A 354 -29.11 -28.35 6.74
CA CYS A 354 -27.81 -27.76 6.47
C CYS A 354 -27.79 -26.26 6.81
N SER A 355 -26.73 -25.80 7.47
CA SER A 355 -26.45 -24.38 7.71
C SER A 355 -25.18 -23.99 6.99
N TYR A 356 -25.19 -22.82 6.34
CA TYR A 356 -24.00 -22.29 5.73
C TYR A 356 -23.06 -21.70 6.79
N GLU A 357 -21.77 -21.96 6.63
CA GLU A 357 -20.66 -21.42 7.41
C GLU A 357 -19.78 -20.64 6.42
N PRO A 358 -19.66 -19.32 6.58
CA PRO A 358 -18.95 -18.49 5.61
C PRO A 358 -17.44 -18.71 5.66
N TYR A 359 -16.80 -18.46 4.52
CA TYR A 359 -15.35 -18.29 4.39
C TYR A 359 -15.12 -16.86 3.95
N THR A 360 -14.77 -15.99 4.90
CA THR A 360 -14.80 -14.55 4.65
C THR A 360 -13.54 -14.06 3.93
N ASN A 361 -13.59 -12.87 3.33
CA ASN A 361 -12.43 -12.20 2.72
C ASN A 361 -11.18 -12.22 3.63
N PHE A 362 -11.36 -11.97 4.94
CA PHE A 362 -10.31 -12.11 5.96
C PHE A 362 -9.73 -13.53 6.01
N GLN A 363 -10.59 -14.55 6.07
CA GLN A 363 -10.17 -15.93 6.16
C GLN A 363 -9.46 -16.41 4.89
N GLU A 364 -9.81 -15.86 3.73
CA GLU A 364 -9.18 -16.15 2.44
C GLU A 364 -7.77 -15.57 2.35
N PHE A 365 -7.60 -14.29 2.70
CA PHE A 365 -6.28 -13.64 2.73
C PHE A 365 -5.29 -14.35 3.67
N TYR A 366 -5.77 -14.79 4.84
CA TYR A 366 -4.95 -15.54 5.77
C TYR A 366 -4.93 -17.05 5.51
N MET A 367 -5.73 -17.56 4.57
CA MET A 367 -6.06 -18.98 4.42
C MET A 367 -6.26 -19.66 5.78
N ILE A 368 -7.36 -19.35 6.48
CA ILE A 368 -7.60 -19.88 7.82
C ILE A 368 -9.05 -20.25 8.07
N THR A 369 -9.25 -21.39 8.70
CA THR A 369 -10.57 -21.92 9.09
C THR A 369 -10.69 -22.18 10.58
N ASP A 370 -9.59 -22.05 11.34
CA ASP A 370 -9.58 -22.08 12.81
C ASP A 370 -10.64 -21.14 13.39
N GLU A 371 -11.66 -21.74 14.02
CA GLU A 371 -12.82 -21.05 14.59
C GLU A 371 -12.44 -19.97 15.62
N ASP A 372 -11.28 -20.11 16.28
CA ASP A 372 -10.79 -19.17 17.29
C ASP A 372 -10.08 -17.95 16.67
N LEU A 373 -9.83 -17.94 15.35
CA LEU A 373 -9.02 -16.93 14.65
C LEU A 373 -9.67 -16.35 13.38
N THR A 374 -10.98 -16.54 13.19
CA THR A 374 -11.73 -16.14 11.98
C THR A 374 -12.04 -14.65 11.83
N SER A 375 -11.52 -13.78 12.70
CA SER A 375 -11.76 -12.34 12.59
C SER A 375 -10.66 -11.52 13.28
N PRO A 376 -10.53 -10.23 12.94
CA PRO A 376 -9.50 -9.37 13.52
C PRO A 376 -9.60 -9.25 15.04
N ASN A 377 -10.83 -9.18 15.55
CA ASN A 377 -11.09 -9.16 16.99
C ASN A 377 -10.72 -10.48 17.67
N ALA A 378 -10.94 -11.61 17.00
CA ALA A 378 -10.57 -12.92 17.53
C ALA A 378 -9.04 -13.05 17.63
N VAL A 379 -8.32 -12.65 16.57
CA VAL A 379 -6.85 -12.61 16.53
C VAL A 379 -6.27 -11.73 17.63
N ARG A 380 -6.73 -10.47 17.76
CA ARG A 380 -6.20 -9.53 18.78
C ARG A 380 -6.51 -9.96 20.22
N LEU A 381 -7.58 -10.73 20.43
CA LEU A 381 -7.92 -11.30 21.75
C LEU A 381 -7.18 -12.61 22.04
N ALA A 382 -6.69 -13.29 21.01
CA ALA A 382 -5.89 -14.49 21.16
C ALA A 382 -4.49 -14.13 21.71
N PRO A 383 -3.90 -14.96 22.59
CA PRO A 383 -2.58 -14.70 23.18
C PRO A 383 -1.45 -15.09 22.20
N LEU A 384 -1.56 -14.66 20.94
CA LEU A 384 -0.57 -14.93 19.90
C LEU A 384 0.64 -14.01 20.07
N ILE A 385 1.82 -14.54 19.75
CA ILE A 385 3.09 -13.81 19.83
C ILE A 385 3.88 -14.10 18.57
N TYR A 386 4.30 -13.06 17.86
CA TYR A 386 5.18 -13.12 16.72
C TYR A 386 6.45 -12.32 17.00
N GLN A 387 7.62 -12.95 16.82
CA GLN A 387 8.95 -12.36 17.06
C GLN A 387 9.11 -11.63 18.42
N GLY A 388 8.37 -12.06 19.45
CA GLY A 388 8.44 -11.51 20.80
C GLY A 388 7.44 -10.40 21.13
N SER A 389 6.59 -10.00 20.18
CA SER A 389 5.52 -9.03 20.34
C SER A 389 4.13 -9.69 20.23
N PRO A 390 3.10 -9.19 20.93
CA PRO A 390 1.72 -9.59 20.66
C PRO A 390 1.34 -9.33 19.20
N VAL A 391 0.43 -10.14 18.65
CA VAL A 391 -0.14 -9.91 17.32
C VAL A 391 -1.27 -8.88 17.43
N GLU A 392 -1.05 -7.71 16.85
CA GLU A 392 -1.98 -6.56 16.81
C GLU A 392 -2.28 -6.10 15.38
N GLU A 393 -1.35 -6.32 14.43
CA GLU A 393 -1.41 -5.91 13.02
C GLU A 393 -1.43 -7.10 12.04
N TRP A 394 -1.85 -6.82 10.79
CA TRP A 394 -2.00 -7.83 9.74
C TRP A 394 -0.70 -8.60 9.45
N TRP A 395 0.42 -7.89 9.30
CA TRP A 395 1.72 -8.48 8.94
C TRP A 395 2.26 -9.37 10.07
N GLN A 396 1.91 -9.08 11.32
CA GLN A 396 2.27 -9.93 12.46
C GLN A 396 1.46 -11.22 12.45
N PHE A 397 0.18 -11.15 12.07
CA PHE A 397 -0.66 -12.33 11.98
C PHE A 397 -0.25 -13.21 10.79
N ARG A 398 -0.01 -12.61 9.62
CA ARG A 398 0.54 -13.30 8.43
C ARG A 398 1.89 -13.93 8.73
N GLY A 399 2.77 -13.19 9.41
CA GLY A 399 4.05 -13.71 9.89
C GLY A 399 3.90 -14.87 10.88
N TYR A 400 2.93 -14.82 11.78
CA TYR A 400 2.62 -15.89 12.73
C TYR A 400 2.10 -17.15 12.04
N THR A 401 1.10 -17.04 11.17
CA THR A 401 0.45 -18.18 10.51
C THR A 401 1.40 -18.91 9.58
N LEU A 402 2.26 -18.18 8.86
CA LEU A 402 3.24 -18.76 7.93
C LEU A 402 4.58 -19.09 8.61
N GLY A 403 4.82 -18.58 9.82
CA GLY A 403 6.08 -18.73 10.53
C GLY A 403 7.26 -18.01 9.86
N LEU A 404 7.00 -16.87 9.19
CA LEU A 404 8.01 -16.11 8.44
C LEU A 404 9.18 -15.71 9.35
N GLY A 405 10.41 -15.94 8.90
CA GLY A 405 11.62 -15.61 9.65
C GLY A 405 11.89 -16.51 10.86
N GLU A 406 11.01 -17.45 11.18
CA GLU A 406 11.18 -18.41 12.27
C GLU A 406 11.76 -19.74 11.76
N PRO A 407 12.41 -20.54 12.63
CA PRO A 407 12.92 -21.86 12.25
C PRO A 407 11.86 -22.84 11.71
N SER A 408 10.58 -22.56 11.95
CA SER A 408 9.43 -23.34 11.49
C SER A 408 8.91 -22.96 10.11
N GLU A 409 9.38 -21.87 9.50
CA GLU A 409 8.87 -21.35 8.22
C GLU A 409 8.76 -22.44 7.15
N ALA A 410 9.80 -23.25 6.98
CA ALA A 410 9.83 -24.33 5.99
C ALA A 410 8.77 -25.43 6.23
N SER A 411 8.21 -25.51 7.44
CA SER A 411 7.12 -26.43 7.80
C SER A 411 5.74 -25.78 7.81
N THR A 412 5.61 -24.49 8.12
CA THR A 412 4.30 -23.82 8.29
C THR A 412 3.89 -22.98 7.10
N ASN A 413 4.85 -22.50 6.29
CA ASN A 413 4.56 -21.68 5.13
C ASN A 413 4.10 -22.55 3.96
N TYR A 414 2.79 -22.76 3.83
CA TYR A 414 2.19 -23.37 2.65
C TYR A 414 1.85 -22.37 1.54
N LEU A 415 1.93 -21.06 1.80
CA LEU A 415 1.73 -19.99 0.79
C LEU A 415 2.96 -19.77 -0.08
N LYS A 416 4.11 -20.34 0.28
CA LYS A 416 5.29 -20.32 -0.58
C LYS A 416 4.96 -20.89 -1.96
N MET A 417 5.44 -20.21 -2.99
CA MET A 417 5.15 -20.61 -4.35
C MET A 417 6.15 -21.65 -4.86
N ASP A 418 7.46 -21.49 -4.59
CA ASP A 418 8.50 -22.37 -5.15
C ASP A 418 8.52 -23.79 -4.59
N LYS A 419 8.71 -24.76 -5.48
CA LYS A 419 9.03 -26.14 -5.10
C LYS A 419 10.49 -26.27 -4.71
N GLN A 420 10.77 -26.36 -3.41
CA GLN A 420 12.14 -26.35 -2.88
C GLN A 420 12.85 -27.71 -2.93
N SER A 421 12.10 -28.81 -3.01
CA SER A 421 12.67 -30.16 -3.11
C SER A 421 11.77 -31.14 -3.86
N VAL A 422 12.30 -32.31 -4.22
CA VAL A 422 11.52 -33.35 -4.90
C VAL A 422 10.35 -33.88 -4.06
N ASN A 423 10.50 -33.88 -2.73
CA ASN A 423 9.46 -34.31 -1.79
C ASN A 423 8.63 -33.14 -1.25
N ASP A 424 8.88 -31.94 -1.76
CA ASP A 424 8.10 -30.77 -1.39
C ASP A 424 6.75 -30.82 -2.12
N PHE A 425 5.70 -30.93 -1.33
CA PHE A 425 4.32 -30.95 -1.79
C PHE A 425 3.60 -29.63 -1.52
N ARG A 426 4.25 -28.68 -0.82
CA ARG A 426 3.78 -27.30 -0.61
C ARG A 426 4.44 -26.41 -1.63
N TYR A 427 3.70 -26.13 -2.69
CA TYR A 427 4.10 -25.22 -3.75
C TYR A 427 2.85 -24.97 -4.58
N VAL A 428 2.72 -23.79 -5.17
CA VAL A 428 1.54 -23.43 -5.96
C VAL A 428 1.41 -24.31 -7.21
N LEU A 429 0.19 -24.77 -7.50
CA LEU A 429 -0.15 -25.41 -8.76
C LEU A 429 -1.59 -25.08 -9.11
N ILE A 430 -1.79 -24.24 -10.12
CA ILE A 430 -3.13 -23.88 -10.60
C ILE A 430 -3.31 -24.47 -12.00
N ILE A 431 -4.38 -25.22 -12.18
CA ILE A 431 -4.70 -25.93 -13.41
C ILE A 431 -6.09 -25.52 -13.90
N ASP A 432 -6.21 -25.12 -15.16
CA ASP A 432 -7.50 -25.06 -15.85
C ASP A 432 -7.87 -26.49 -16.27
N ASP A 433 -8.62 -27.16 -15.40
CA ASP A 433 -9.11 -28.52 -15.61
C ASP A 433 -10.34 -28.51 -16.52
N ASN A 434 -10.17 -29.10 -17.70
CA ASN A 434 -11.13 -29.10 -18.81
C ASN A 434 -12.07 -30.31 -18.80
N ASP A 435 -12.08 -31.09 -17.71
CA ASP A 435 -13.01 -32.19 -17.57
C ASP A 435 -14.46 -31.71 -17.63
N ASN A 436 -15.35 -32.59 -18.09
CA ASN A 436 -16.80 -32.29 -18.15
C ASN A 436 -17.56 -32.92 -16.98
N ASP A 437 -16.91 -33.82 -16.23
CA ASP A 437 -17.49 -34.58 -15.14
C ASP A 437 -16.48 -34.65 -14.00
N PHE A 438 -16.86 -34.18 -12.81
CA PHE A 438 -16.05 -34.18 -11.58
C PHE A 438 -15.46 -35.56 -11.27
N LEU A 439 -16.15 -36.65 -11.65
CA LEU A 439 -15.69 -38.02 -11.40
C LEU A 439 -14.69 -38.54 -12.43
N THR A 440 -14.44 -37.78 -13.50
CA THR A 440 -13.43 -38.08 -14.52
C THR A 440 -12.20 -37.23 -14.23
N LEU A 441 -11.01 -37.77 -14.55
CA LEU A 441 -9.74 -37.06 -14.45
C LEU A 441 -8.98 -37.31 -15.76
N ASP A 442 -8.95 -36.32 -16.65
CA ASP A 442 -8.22 -36.36 -17.93
C ASP A 442 -7.09 -35.33 -18.00
N SER A 443 -5.94 -35.65 -17.39
CA SER A 443 -4.73 -34.81 -17.46
C SER A 443 -4.18 -34.49 -18.87
N THR A 444 -4.80 -34.96 -19.95
CA THR A 444 -4.34 -34.70 -21.32
C THR A 444 -4.94 -33.44 -21.94
N ASP A 445 -5.97 -32.84 -21.33
CA ASP A 445 -6.56 -31.56 -21.74
C ASP A 445 -6.44 -30.44 -20.69
N ASP A 446 -5.75 -30.69 -19.58
CA ASP A 446 -5.38 -29.69 -18.58
C ASP A 446 -4.38 -28.65 -19.10
N ASP A 447 -4.63 -27.39 -18.77
CA ASP A 447 -3.70 -26.28 -19.00
C ASP A 447 -3.12 -25.79 -17.66
N ILE A 448 -1.79 -25.79 -17.52
CA ILE A 448 -1.12 -25.27 -16.32
C ILE A 448 -1.08 -23.74 -16.40
N LEU A 449 -1.70 -23.07 -15.44
CA LEU A 449 -1.71 -21.62 -15.32
C LEU A 449 -0.57 -21.13 -14.44
N VAL A 450 -0.40 -21.74 -13.25
CA VAL A 450 0.64 -21.41 -12.29
C VAL A 450 1.36 -22.67 -11.84
N SER A 451 2.69 -22.62 -11.70
CA SER A 451 3.42 -23.76 -11.16
C SER A 451 4.73 -23.38 -10.49
N GLY A 452 4.82 -23.68 -9.19
CA GLY A 452 6.07 -23.61 -8.42
C GLY A 452 7.17 -24.58 -8.83
N ALA A 453 6.84 -25.57 -9.67
CA ALA A 453 7.77 -26.56 -10.19
C ALA A 453 8.37 -26.20 -11.55
N GLN A 454 7.91 -25.10 -12.16
CA GLN A 454 8.38 -24.57 -13.44
C GLN A 454 8.84 -23.12 -13.25
N THR A 455 9.75 -22.67 -14.10
CA THR A 455 10.26 -21.30 -14.07
C THR A 455 9.60 -20.53 -15.21
N ASP A 456 9.11 -19.33 -14.93
CA ASP A 456 8.60 -18.45 -15.98
C ASP A 456 9.72 -18.05 -16.96
N GLN A 457 9.34 -17.59 -18.16
CA GLN A 457 10.30 -17.09 -19.14
C GLN A 457 10.80 -15.67 -18.79
N TRP A 458 10.06 -14.93 -17.96
CA TRP A 458 10.47 -13.62 -17.47
C TRP A 458 11.77 -13.71 -16.67
N GLU A 459 12.78 -12.96 -17.12
CA GLU A 459 14.12 -12.90 -16.52
C GLU A 459 14.81 -14.24 -16.22
N ILE A 460 14.40 -15.32 -16.88
CA ILE A 460 14.94 -16.66 -16.63
C ILE A 460 16.47 -16.71 -16.83
N TYR A 461 17.18 -17.06 -15.76
CA TYR A 461 18.63 -17.14 -15.79
C TYR A 461 19.10 -18.45 -16.47
N TYR A 462 18.47 -19.57 -16.13
CA TYR A 462 18.74 -20.89 -16.69
C TYR A 462 17.77 -21.27 -17.81
N ALA A 463 17.71 -20.46 -18.88
CA ALA A 463 16.79 -20.63 -20.01
C ALA A 463 16.78 -22.02 -20.70
N SER A 464 17.77 -22.88 -20.45
CA SER A 464 17.80 -24.27 -20.94
C SER A 464 17.00 -25.28 -20.08
N SER A 465 16.51 -24.84 -18.92
CA SER A 465 15.82 -25.67 -17.93
C SER A 465 14.51 -25.02 -17.43
N PRO A 466 13.59 -24.55 -18.29
CA PRO A 466 12.35 -23.90 -17.83
C PRO A 466 11.38 -24.83 -17.07
N GLN A 467 11.66 -26.13 -17.06
CA GLN A 467 10.85 -27.18 -16.44
C GLN A 467 11.37 -27.56 -15.05
N THR A 468 12.10 -26.66 -14.39
CA THR A 468 12.56 -26.80 -13.01
C THR A 468 12.00 -25.66 -12.17
N ALA A 469 11.94 -25.86 -10.85
CA ALA A 469 11.57 -24.79 -9.92
C ALA A 469 12.52 -23.59 -10.06
N PRO A 470 12.04 -22.36 -9.83
CA PRO A 470 12.85 -21.15 -9.95
C PRO A 470 13.98 -21.10 -8.93
N VAL A 471 15.08 -20.46 -9.31
CA VAL A 471 16.17 -20.12 -8.39
C VAL A 471 16.06 -18.65 -7.98
N ARG A 472 15.34 -18.38 -6.89
CA ARG A 472 15.10 -17.02 -6.35
C ARG A 472 16.37 -16.16 -6.22
N ALA A 473 17.49 -16.77 -5.82
CA ALA A 473 18.77 -16.07 -5.65
C ALA A 473 19.36 -15.44 -6.94
N VAL A 474 18.79 -15.76 -8.12
CA VAL A 474 19.18 -15.15 -9.40
C VAL A 474 18.02 -14.39 -10.08
N GLY A 475 16.91 -14.14 -9.36
CA GLY A 475 15.75 -13.40 -9.86
C GLY A 475 14.81 -14.21 -10.77
N GLU A 476 14.79 -15.54 -10.65
CA GLU A 476 13.84 -16.40 -11.36
C GLU A 476 12.51 -16.48 -10.61
N HIS A 477 11.39 -16.54 -11.33
CA HIS A 477 10.04 -16.63 -10.79
C HIS A 477 9.33 -17.92 -11.20
N GLU A 478 8.35 -18.35 -10.41
CA GLU A 478 7.44 -19.45 -10.69
C GLU A 478 6.66 -19.16 -11.97
N LEU A 479 6.37 -20.19 -12.76
CA LEU A 479 5.51 -20.01 -13.93
C LEU A 479 4.17 -19.38 -13.49
N GLY A 480 3.79 -18.24 -14.08
CA GLY A 480 2.50 -17.58 -13.80
C GLY A 480 2.37 -16.90 -12.43
N TRP A 481 3.46 -16.69 -11.70
CA TRP A 481 3.46 -16.17 -10.32
C TRP A 481 2.55 -14.95 -10.08
N TYR A 482 2.54 -14.00 -11.02
CA TYR A 482 1.75 -12.77 -11.01
C TYR A 482 0.22 -12.94 -10.89
N LEU A 483 -0.30 -14.16 -10.94
CA LEU A 483 -1.72 -14.45 -10.69
C LEU A 483 -2.05 -14.59 -9.20
N MET A 484 -1.04 -14.85 -8.35
CA MET A 484 -1.21 -15.15 -6.92
C MET A 484 -0.30 -14.33 -6.02
N ASP A 485 0.82 -13.84 -6.55
CA ASP A 485 1.80 -12.98 -5.87
C ASP A 485 1.67 -11.58 -6.45
N PHE A 486 1.25 -10.63 -5.61
CA PHE A 486 0.97 -9.26 -6.03
C PHE A 486 2.09 -8.30 -5.65
N ASP A 487 2.93 -8.64 -4.67
CA ASP A 487 4.01 -7.82 -4.13
C ASP A 487 5.45 -8.28 -4.54
N ASP A 488 5.54 -9.35 -5.32
CA ASP A 488 6.76 -9.98 -5.87
C ASP A 488 7.70 -10.56 -4.79
N ASP A 489 7.12 -11.12 -3.71
CA ASP A 489 7.87 -11.73 -2.59
C ASP A 489 8.01 -13.27 -2.67
N HIS A 490 7.43 -13.91 -3.69
CA HIS A 490 7.31 -15.37 -3.90
C HIS A 490 6.38 -16.10 -2.91
N LEU A 491 5.48 -15.39 -2.26
CA LEU A 491 4.36 -15.93 -1.47
C LEU A 491 3.05 -15.59 -2.18
N ALA A 492 2.09 -16.52 -2.14
CA ALA A 492 0.74 -16.24 -2.58
C ALA A 492 0.00 -15.35 -1.57
N GLU A 493 -0.90 -14.48 -2.03
CA GLU A 493 -1.66 -13.59 -1.14
C GLU A 493 -2.76 -14.25 -0.32
N GLY A 494 -3.10 -15.50 -0.66
CA GLY A 494 -4.17 -16.27 -0.03
C GLY A 494 -4.97 -17.00 -1.09
N SER A 495 -6.17 -17.45 -0.73
CA SER A 495 -7.20 -17.80 -1.72
C SER A 495 -7.91 -16.54 -2.24
N SER A 496 -8.71 -16.67 -3.30
CA SER A 496 -9.28 -15.53 -4.00
C SER A 496 -10.76 -15.28 -3.65
N PRO A 497 -11.12 -14.13 -3.04
CA PRO A 497 -12.51 -13.79 -2.66
C PRO A 497 -13.47 -13.52 -3.82
N ILE A 498 -12.98 -13.72 -5.04
CA ILE A 498 -13.74 -13.60 -6.28
C ILE A 498 -13.63 -14.87 -7.13
N ASN A 499 -13.05 -15.94 -6.59
CA ASN A 499 -12.89 -17.23 -7.24
C ASN A 499 -12.85 -18.37 -6.23
N TRP A 500 -14.03 -18.91 -5.92
CA TRP A 500 -14.32 -20.08 -5.08
C TRP A 500 -13.44 -21.33 -5.17
N ASP A 501 -12.64 -21.48 -6.24
CA ASP A 501 -11.80 -22.63 -6.57
C ASP A 501 -10.49 -22.06 -7.12
N THR A 502 -9.61 -21.66 -6.21
CA THR A 502 -8.39 -20.92 -6.52
C THR A 502 -7.42 -21.77 -7.33
N ASP A 503 -7.32 -23.07 -7.06
CA ASP A 503 -6.35 -23.95 -7.71
C ASP A 503 -6.89 -24.72 -8.93
N GLY A 504 -8.21 -24.72 -9.11
CA GLY A 504 -8.92 -25.20 -10.28
C GLY A 504 -9.34 -26.67 -10.22
N ASP A 505 -9.25 -27.33 -9.06
CA ASP A 505 -9.54 -28.75 -8.88
C ASP A 505 -11.04 -29.09 -8.66
N TRP A 506 -11.88 -28.05 -8.53
CA TRP A 506 -13.33 -28.07 -8.31
C TRP A 506 -13.75 -28.37 -6.86
N ILE A 507 -12.83 -28.24 -5.93
CA ILE A 507 -13.08 -28.18 -4.49
C ILE A 507 -13.10 -26.71 -4.09
N VAL A 508 -13.90 -26.37 -3.08
CA VAL A 508 -13.93 -25.00 -2.56
C VAL A 508 -12.71 -24.73 -1.69
N ASP A 509 -12.17 -23.51 -1.73
CA ASP A 509 -10.95 -23.13 -1.02
C ASP A 509 -11.04 -23.41 0.49
N TRP A 510 -12.21 -23.18 1.09
CA TRP A 510 -12.47 -23.48 2.51
C TRP A 510 -12.14 -24.94 2.87
N PHE A 511 -12.51 -25.90 2.01
CA PHE A 511 -12.34 -27.31 2.32
C PHE A 511 -10.86 -27.71 2.35
N GLU A 512 -10.07 -27.19 1.41
CA GLU A 512 -8.64 -27.47 1.33
C GLU A 512 -7.89 -26.92 2.55
N VAL A 513 -8.25 -25.70 2.97
CA VAL A 513 -7.66 -25.10 4.18
C VAL A 513 -8.11 -25.84 5.44
N ASN A 514 -9.39 -26.20 5.53
CA ASN A 514 -9.91 -26.92 6.70
C ASN A 514 -9.33 -28.34 6.83
N ASP A 515 -9.08 -29.05 5.72
CA ASP A 515 -8.43 -30.37 5.75
C ASP A 515 -7.00 -30.28 6.33
N ASP A 516 -6.25 -29.22 5.98
CA ASP A 516 -4.92 -28.92 6.55
C ASP A 516 -4.98 -28.61 8.06
N GLU A 517 -6.03 -27.92 8.51
CA GLU A 517 -6.13 -27.46 9.90
C GLU A 517 -6.78 -28.49 10.84
N GLU A 518 -7.48 -29.53 10.32
CA GLU A 518 -8.26 -30.49 11.12
C GLU A 518 -7.41 -31.23 12.17
N ASP A 519 -6.16 -31.55 11.83
CA ASP A 519 -5.26 -32.28 12.71
C ASP A 519 -4.46 -31.37 13.69
N GLY A 520 -4.65 -30.05 13.55
CA GLY A 520 -3.98 -29.00 14.30
C GLY A 520 -2.55 -28.71 13.85
N LEU A 521 -2.13 -29.16 12.66
CA LEU A 521 -0.82 -28.94 12.07
C LEU A 521 -0.92 -28.20 10.72
N ARG A 522 -0.75 -26.88 10.78
CA ARG A 522 -0.68 -26.07 9.57
C ARG A 522 0.53 -26.42 8.69
N GLY A 523 0.29 -26.63 7.40
CA GLY A 523 1.30 -26.90 6.38
C GLY A 523 1.69 -28.37 6.27
N ASP A 524 0.79 -29.30 6.52
CA ASP A 524 1.04 -30.71 6.22
C ASP A 524 0.31 -31.23 4.96
N SER A 525 -0.54 -30.37 4.37
CA SER A 525 -1.08 -30.39 3.01
C SER A 525 -0.66 -29.11 2.23
N SER A 526 -1.34 -28.77 1.13
CA SER A 526 -1.03 -27.59 0.30
C SER A 526 -2.30 -27.02 -0.33
N PRO A 527 -3.00 -26.09 0.34
CA PRO A 527 -4.33 -25.62 -0.06
C PRO A 527 -4.36 -24.66 -1.27
N ILE A 528 -3.23 -24.48 -1.96
CA ILE A 528 -3.11 -23.67 -3.19
C ILE A 528 -2.54 -24.51 -4.33
N ARG A 529 -2.76 -25.82 -4.27
CA ARG A 529 -2.08 -26.77 -5.13
C ARG A 529 -3.05 -27.87 -5.52
N TYR A 530 -3.44 -27.80 -6.79
CA TYR A 530 -4.38 -28.73 -7.43
C TYR A 530 -4.22 -30.15 -6.88
N ASP A 531 -5.23 -30.63 -6.16
CA ASP A 531 -5.29 -32.00 -5.68
C ASP A 531 -6.13 -32.87 -6.62
N SER A 532 -5.86 -34.18 -6.58
CA SER A 532 -6.74 -35.12 -7.25
C SER A 532 -8.03 -35.24 -6.43
N ARG A 533 -9.19 -34.92 -7.04
CA ARG A 533 -10.58 -35.09 -6.56
C ARG A 533 -10.96 -36.45 -5.90
N GLN A 534 -10.01 -37.38 -5.77
CA GLN A 534 -10.16 -38.71 -5.17
C GLN A 534 -9.84 -38.74 -3.66
N THR A 535 -9.39 -37.64 -3.07
CA THR A 535 -8.98 -37.54 -1.66
C THR A 535 -10.09 -37.08 -0.71
N GLY A 536 -11.20 -36.52 -1.22
CA GLY A 536 -12.40 -36.14 -0.44
C GLY A 536 -13.36 -37.28 -0.08
#